data_AF-A0A0M0L098-F1
#
_entry.id   AF-A0A0M0L098-F1
#
_cell.length_a   1.000
_cell.length_b   1.000
_cell.length_c   1.000
_cell.angle_alpha   90.00
_cell.angle_beta   90.00
_cell.angle_gamma   90.00
#
_symmetry.space_group_name_H-M   'P 1'
#
loop_
_entity.id
_entity.type
_entity.pdbx_description
1 polymer ?
#
loop_
_entity_poly.entity_id
_entity_poly.type
_entity_poly.pdbx_seq_one_letter_code
_entity_poly.pdbx_strand_id
1 'polypeptide(L)'
;MIRNILIVILAVGVIGVGYWGYTEHQQKTAVLMQAENNYQRAFHDLTYEMDLLNNKIGNTLAMSSKESLSPALAEVWRLTSEAQENVGQLPLALLPFNKTEDFLANVGNFSYRAAVRDLSKEPLSNDEYKTLKSLYKTSTDIQNELRHVQKLVLSENLRWMDVELALATNEKTEDNTIVDGLKTVEKSMEGYDESDFGPSFVTVSQQNQDFSQLKGKKISKEQAKQVARSFLTLKGNEKITVTESGKESKYDAYSLTIKDPDTKNEIYMDVTKKGGYPIWILSTEDSKKTNISLNQAMEKSNKFLKKQRFVSLVMAESTQYDNTGVFTYVEEQDGVWIYPDAVKMKVSLENGNIVGFSAKEFLLTHRLRKIPKPELTKQEAVKKINENVKIMEDRLAIINNDLNEEVLCYEFLGTINDDTYRIFVNAKTGREEKVDKLKNPEALYDRS
;
A
#
# COMPACT_ATOMS: atom_id res chain seq x y z
N MET A 1 -34.14 5.26 68.48
CA MET A 1 -34.56 5.60 67.10
C MET A 1 -33.53 6.43 66.35
N ILE A 2 -33.19 7.66 66.78
CA ILE A 2 -32.30 8.60 66.06
C ILE A 2 -31.01 7.94 65.55
N ARG A 3 -30.28 7.18 66.39
CA ARG A 3 -29.06 6.46 66.00
C ARG A 3 -29.24 5.56 64.76
N ASN A 4 -30.35 4.83 64.66
CA ASN A 4 -30.59 3.91 63.56
C ASN A 4 -30.94 4.65 62.27
N ILE A 5 -31.67 5.77 62.35
CA ILE A 5 -31.96 6.65 61.22
C ILE A 5 -30.66 7.23 60.65
N LEU A 6 -29.76 7.68 61.54
CA LEU A 6 -28.47 8.27 61.17
C LEU A 6 -27.54 7.23 60.50
N ILE A 7 -27.52 5.98 60.98
CA ILE A 7 -26.80 4.86 60.33
C ILE A 7 -27.35 4.57 58.92
N VAL A 8 -28.68 4.57 58.73
CA VAL A 8 -29.29 4.35 57.41
C VAL A 8 -28.94 5.49 56.43
N ILE A 9 -28.97 6.75 56.88
CA ILE A 9 -28.59 7.91 56.06
C ILE A 9 -27.10 7.80 55.65
N LEU A 10 -26.21 7.45 56.57
CA LEU A 10 -24.79 7.25 56.26
C LEU A 10 -24.56 6.08 55.30
N ALA A 11 -25.28 4.96 55.46
CA ALA A 11 -25.20 3.83 54.54
C ALA A 11 -25.64 4.19 53.12
N VAL A 12 -26.74 4.94 52.97
CA VAL A 12 -27.20 5.45 51.67
C VAL A 12 -26.17 6.43 51.07
N GLY A 13 -25.58 7.30 51.90
CA GLY A 13 -24.50 8.19 51.47
C GLY A 13 -23.27 7.46 50.92
N VAL A 14 -22.80 6.42 51.63
CA VAL A 14 -21.67 5.58 51.19
C VAL A 14 -22.00 4.83 49.89
N ILE A 15 -23.21 4.29 49.75
CA ILE A 15 -23.66 3.64 48.51
C ILE A 15 -23.71 4.66 47.35
N GLY A 16 -24.21 5.87 47.59
CA GLY A 16 -24.25 6.94 46.59
C GLY A 16 -22.86 7.37 46.12
N VAL A 17 -21.92 7.58 47.05
CA VAL A 17 -20.51 7.91 46.72
C VAL A 17 -19.82 6.74 46.01
N GLY A 18 -20.07 5.49 46.42
CA GLY A 18 -19.52 4.30 45.76
C GLY A 18 -20.04 4.14 44.33
N TYR A 19 -21.33 4.36 44.10
CA TYR A 19 -21.92 4.35 42.76
C TYR A 19 -21.36 5.49 41.89
N TRP A 20 -21.33 6.73 42.42
CA TRP A 20 -20.79 7.89 41.70
C TRP A 20 -19.31 7.69 41.32
N GLY A 21 -18.47 7.26 42.26
CA GLY A 21 -17.06 6.98 42.01
C GLY A 21 -16.84 5.85 41.00
N TYR A 22 -17.70 4.83 40.99
CA TYR A 22 -17.66 3.79 39.97
C TYR A 22 -18.06 4.32 38.57
N THR A 23 -19.12 5.13 38.48
CA THR A 23 -19.53 5.74 37.21
C THR A 23 -18.50 6.72 36.67
N GLU A 24 -17.90 7.54 37.55
CA GLU A 24 -16.82 8.48 37.23
C GLU A 24 -15.58 7.72 36.71
N HIS A 25 -15.20 6.64 37.39
CA HIS A 25 -14.08 5.80 36.97
C HIS A 25 -14.33 5.12 35.60
N GLN A 26 -15.56 4.65 35.34
CA GLN A 26 -15.92 4.11 34.01
C GLN A 26 -15.89 5.19 32.93
N GLN A 27 -16.47 6.36 33.16
CA GLN A 27 -16.47 7.46 32.20
C GLN A 27 -15.05 7.94 31.88
N LYS A 28 -14.22 8.15 32.91
CA LYS A 28 -12.81 8.49 32.75
C LYS A 28 -12.04 7.43 31.95
N THR A 29 -12.24 6.15 32.26
CA THR A 29 -11.58 5.05 31.54
C THR A 29 -12.02 5.00 30.08
N ALA A 30 -13.31 5.19 29.79
CA ALA A 30 -13.83 5.24 28.42
C ALA A 30 -13.23 6.41 27.61
N VAL A 31 -13.13 7.60 28.21
CA VAL A 31 -12.50 8.78 27.57
C VAL A 31 -11.01 8.53 27.30
N LEU A 32 -10.26 7.97 28.26
CA LEU A 32 -8.84 7.64 28.07
C LEU A 32 -8.64 6.58 26.98
N MET A 33 -9.47 5.53 26.94
CA MET A 33 -9.44 4.54 25.86
C MET A 33 -9.79 5.14 24.49
N GLN A 34 -10.75 6.08 24.43
CA GLN A 34 -11.11 6.76 23.19
C GLN A 34 -9.97 7.67 22.69
N ALA A 35 -9.29 8.39 23.58
CA ALA A 35 -8.13 9.20 23.25
C ALA A 35 -6.95 8.33 22.76
N GLU A 36 -6.62 7.25 23.47
CA GLU A 36 -5.57 6.31 23.06
C GLU A 36 -5.87 5.69 21.67
N ASN A 37 -7.10 5.26 21.42
CA ASN A 37 -7.52 4.74 20.12
C ASN A 37 -7.49 5.81 19.01
N ASN A 38 -7.70 7.09 19.34
CA ASN A 38 -7.54 8.19 18.39
C ASN A 38 -6.06 8.40 18.04
N TYR A 39 -5.18 8.47 19.04
CA TYR A 39 -3.74 8.67 18.83
C TYR A 39 -3.09 7.53 18.05
N GLN A 40 -3.41 6.27 18.40
CA GLN A 40 -2.93 5.11 17.64
C GLN A 40 -3.36 5.16 16.18
N ARG A 41 -4.64 5.49 15.91
CA ARG A 41 -5.16 5.60 14.54
C ARG A 41 -4.48 6.74 13.78
N ALA A 42 -4.49 7.95 14.33
CA ALA A 42 -3.89 9.13 13.70
C ALA A 42 -2.39 8.93 13.40
N PHE A 43 -1.65 8.28 14.31
CA PHE A 43 -0.25 7.95 14.07
C PHE A 43 -0.05 6.87 12.98
N HIS A 44 -0.90 5.85 12.93
CA HIS A 44 -0.86 4.85 11.86
C HIS A 44 -1.22 5.45 10.49
N ASP A 45 -2.26 6.27 10.43
CA ASP A 45 -2.73 6.93 9.21
C ASP A 45 -1.67 7.94 8.71
N LEU A 46 -1.09 8.76 9.61
CA LEU A 46 0.07 9.62 9.31
C LEU A 46 1.27 8.83 8.74
N THR A 47 1.63 7.70 9.37
CA THR A 47 2.77 6.88 8.89
C THR A 47 2.50 6.35 7.48
N TYR A 48 1.26 5.94 7.20
CA TYR A 48 0.82 5.47 5.89
C TYR A 48 0.78 6.59 4.83
N GLU A 49 0.29 7.78 5.19
CA GLU A 49 0.24 8.94 4.30
C GLU A 49 1.64 9.48 4.01
N MET A 50 2.56 9.46 4.98
CA MET A 50 3.96 9.80 4.77
C MET A 50 4.65 8.81 3.81
N ASP A 51 4.34 7.51 3.93
CA ASP A 51 4.71 6.47 2.96
C ASP A 51 4.20 6.81 1.54
N LEU A 52 2.92 7.17 1.39
CA LEU A 52 2.35 7.55 0.09
C LEU A 52 2.98 8.84 -0.46
N LEU A 53 3.17 9.83 0.39
CA LEU A 53 3.70 11.15 0.07
C LEU A 53 5.14 11.04 -0.46
N ASN A 54 6.01 10.30 0.24
CA ASN A 54 7.37 10.04 -0.26
C ASN A 54 7.36 9.38 -1.64
N ASN A 55 6.51 8.35 -1.84
CA ASN A 55 6.42 7.66 -3.12
C ASN A 55 5.91 8.59 -4.25
N LYS A 56 4.93 9.46 -3.98
CA LYS A 56 4.43 10.42 -4.99
C LYS A 56 5.45 11.50 -5.32
N ILE A 57 6.17 12.03 -4.33
CA ILE A 57 7.29 12.96 -4.54
C ILE A 57 8.42 12.27 -5.34
N GLY A 58 8.74 11.00 -5.03
CA GLY A 58 9.68 10.19 -5.81
C GLY A 58 9.26 10.05 -7.26
N ASN A 59 7.98 9.72 -7.52
CA ASN A 59 7.45 9.60 -8.88
C ASN A 59 7.53 10.93 -9.65
N THR A 60 7.22 12.08 -9.04
CA THR A 60 7.28 13.38 -9.73
C THR A 60 8.71 13.78 -10.11
N LEU A 61 9.74 13.32 -9.38
CA LEU A 61 11.15 13.52 -9.79
C LEU A 61 11.51 12.82 -11.11
N ALA A 62 10.85 11.71 -11.44
CA ALA A 62 11.12 10.95 -12.66
C ALA A 62 10.21 11.31 -13.84
N MET A 63 9.13 12.06 -13.60
CA MET A 63 8.28 12.59 -14.67
C MET A 63 9.01 13.68 -15.46
N SER A 64 8.68 13.78 -16.75
CA SER A 64 9.15 14.83 -17.67
C SER A 64 8.02 15.65 -18.28
N SER A 65 6.88 15.00 -18.49
CA SER A 65 5.81 15.55 -19.29
C SER A 65 5.00 16.54 -18.47
N LYS A 66 4.80 17.69 -19.11
CA LYS A 66 4.12 18.86 -18.55
C LYS A 66 2.64 18.58 -18.26
N GLU A 67 2.09 17.53 -18.87
CA GLU A 67 0.71 17.03 -18.71
C GLU A 67 0.57 16.00 -17.56
N SER A 68 1.66 15.31 -17.16
CA SER A 68 1.66 14.33 -16.06
C SER A 68 2.08 14.93 -14.72
N LEU A 69 2.91 15.99 -14.73
CA LEU A 69 3.40 16.64 -13.52
C LEU A 69 2.30 17.35 -12.71
N SER A 70 1.42 18.16 -13.34
CA SER A 70 0.38 18.90 -12.60
C SER A 70 -0.58 17.99 -11.81
N PRO A 71 -1.15 16.91 -12.39
CA PRO A 71 -1.97 15.96 -11.63
C PRO A 71 -1.21 15.27 -10.49
N ALA A 72 0.04 14.90 -10.72
CA ALA A 72 0.85 14.23 -9.71
C ALA A 72 1.22 15.15 -8.54
N LEU A 73 1.48 16.44 -8.80
CA LEU A 73 1.71 17.45 -7.77
C LEU A 73 0.42 17.83 -7.02
N ALA A 74 -0.73 17.85 -7.68
CA ALA A 74 -2.02 18.00 -7.01
C ALA A 74 -2.31 16.85 -6.03
N GLU A 75 -1.92 15.62 -6.40
CA GLU A 75 -2.02 14.44 -5.53
C GLU A 75 -1.03 14.49 -4.35
N VAL A 76 0.20 15.00 -4.54
CA VAL A 76 1.13 15.27 -3.44
C VAL A 76 0.52 16.29 -2.46
N TRP A 77 -0.11 17.36 -2.95
CA TRP A 77 -0.81 18.34 -2.12
C TRP A 77 -2.01 17.75 -1.35
N ARG A 78 -2.79 16.86 -1.97
CA ARG A 78 -3.89 16.14 -1.29
C ARG A 78 -3.37 15.29 -0.12
N LEU A 79 -2.40 14.42 -0.38
CA LEU A 79 -1.80 13.54 0.63
C LEU A 79 -1.14 14.32 1.77
N THR A 80 -0.56 15.48 1.45
CA THR A 80 -0.01 16.40 2.46
C THR A 80 -1.11 16.91 3.39
N SER A 81 -2.26 17.33 2.84
CA SER A 81 -3.38 17.86 3.63
C SER A 81 -3.96 16.80 4.58
N GLU A 82 -4.01 15.54 4.13
CA GLU A 82 -4.44 14.39 4.95
C GLU A 82 -3.44 14.11 6.07
N ALA A 83 -2.13 14.10 5.76
CA ALA A 83 -1.08 13.95 6.77
C ALA A 83 -1.13 15.07 7.83
N GLN A 84 -1.41 16.32 7.44
CA GLN A 84 -1.58 17.43 8.40
C GLN A 84 -2.80 17.23 9.33
N GLU A 85 -3.93 16.73 8.81
CA GLU A 85 -5.10 16.40 9.65
C GLU A 85 -4.77 15.31 10.69
N ASN A 86 -3.92 14.35 10.33
CA ASN A 86 -3.51 13.29 11.24
C ASN A 86 -2.42 13.72 12.24
N VAL A 87 -1.44 14.56 11.86
CA VAL A 87 -0.53 15.19 12.85
C VAL A 87 -1.33 16.03 13.85
N GLY A 88 -2.31 16.81 13.36
CA GLY A 88 -3.22 17.63 14.16
C GLY A 88 -4.02 16.88 15.23
N GLN A 89 -4.14 15.55 15.12
CA GLN A 89 -4.86 14.70 16.06
C GLN A 89 -3.96 14.04 17.13
N LEU A 90 -2.64 14.16 17.03
CA LEU A 90 -1.69 13.67 18.03
C LEU A 90 -1.65 14.60 19.27
N PRO A 91 -1.05 14.19 20.41
CA PRO A 91 -0.94 15.06 21.59
C PRO A 91 0.14 16.15 21.41
N LEU A 92 -0.16 17.12 20.53
CA LEU A 92 0.71 18.21 20.08
C LEU A 92 1.18 19.17 21.19
N ALA A 93 0.45 19.25 22.31
CA ALA A 93 0.80 20.15 23.41
C ALA A 93 2.13 19.78 24.09
N LEU A 94 2.63 18.55 23.90
CA LEU A 94 3.75 17.98 24.65
C LEU A 94 4.76 17.22 23.77
N LEU A 95 4.35 16.74 22.59
CA LEU A 95 5.25 16.08 21.62
C LEU A 95 5.76 17.06 20.57
N PRO A 96 7.05 16.98 20.18
CA PRO A 96 7.57 17.84 19.13
C PRO A 96 7.13 17.26 17.77
N PHE A 97 6.12 17.88 17.16
CA PHE A 97 5.66 17.61 15.79
C PHE A 97 5.60 18.88 14.94
N ASN A 98 5.97 20.04 15.50
CA ASN A 98 5.81 21.34 14.84
C ASN A 98 6.58 21.37 13.51
N LYS A 99 7.82 20.87 13.47
CA LYS A 99 8.59 20.85 12.22
C LYS A 99 7.99 19.85 11.22
N THR A 100 7.39 18.76 11.70
CA THR A 100 6.62 17.81 10.87
C THR A 100 5.43 18.51 10.20
N GLU A 101 4.68 19.36 10.93
CA GLU A 101 3.62 20.20 10.37
C GLU A 101 4.18 21.22 9.35
N ASP A 102 5.28 21.92 9.68
CA ASP A 102 5.96 22.90 8.81
C ASP A 102 6.43 22.23 7.49
N PHE A 103 7.02 21.03 7.57
CA PHE A 103 7.48 20.29 6.39
C PHE A 103 6.31 19.91 5.50
N LEU A 104 5.24 19.37 6.08
CA LEU A 104 4.03 19.05 5.33
C LEU A 104 3.49 20.34 4.68
N ALA A 105 3.34 21.44 5.43
CA ALA A 105 2.91 22.73 4.87
C ALA A 105 3.76 23.14 3.66
N ASN A 106 5.08 23.04 3.76
CA ASN A 106 6.02 23.36 2.68
C ASN A 106 5.90 22.42 1.46
N VAL A 107 5.72 21.11 1.66
CA VAL A 107 5.45 20.15 0.57
C VAL A 107 4.14 20.49 -0.14
N GLY A 108 3.09 20.77 0.62
CA GLY A 108 1.77 21.15 0.11
C GLY A 108 1.85 22.44 -0.71
N ASN A 109 2.49 23.48 -0.16
CA ASN A 109 2.67 24.79 -0.79
C ASN A 109 3.48 24.71 -2.08
N PHE A 110 4.60 23.96 -2.09
CA PHE A 110 5.38 23.72 -3.30
C PHE A 110 4.53 23.02 -4.38
N SER A 111 3.87 21.94 -3.99
CA SER A 111 3.17 21.05 -4.91
C SER A 111 1.93 21.71 -5.50
N TYR A 112 1.16 22.43 -4.69
CA TYR A 112 0.04 23.24 -5.14
C TYR A 112 0.49 24.31 -6.15
N ARG A 113 1.49 25.13 -5.80
CA ARG A 113 2.01 26.21 -6.67
C ARG A 113 2.50 25.69 -8.03
N ALA A 114 3.16 24.53 -8.04
CA ALA A 114 3.63 23.90 -9.26
C ALA A 114 2.51 23.17 -10.04
N ALA A 115 1.48 22.68 -9.36
CA ALA A 115 0.34 22.01 -10.00
C ALA A 115 -0.60 22.98 -10.74
N VAL A 116 -0.92 24.14 -10.13
CA VAL A 116 -1.93 25.07 -10.66
C VAL A 116 -1.47 25.92 -11.84
N ARG A 117 -0.15 26.01 -12.08
CA ARG A 117 0.39 26.74 -13.24
C ARG A 117 0.37 25.88 -14.49
N ASP A 118 0.36 26.55 -15.64
CA ASP A 118 0.46 25.89 -16.94
C ASP A 118 1.91 25.44 -17.19
N LEU A 119 2.26 24.25 -16.65
CA LEU A 119 3.57 23.63 -16.83
C LEU A 119 3.93 23.44 -18.31
N SER A 120 2.96 23.46 -19.25
CA SER A 120 3.23 23.40 -20.70
C SER A 120 4.11 24.58 -21.14
N LYS A 121 3.85 25.76 -20.58
CA LYS A 121 4.53 27.04 -20.83
C LYS A 121 5.63 27.33 -19.80
N GLU A 122 5.38 27.04 -18.53
CA GLU A 122 6.26 27.32 -17.39
C GLU A 122 6.67 26.02 -16.68
N PRO A 123 7.60 25.23 -17.26
CA PRO A 123 8.05 23.97 -16.66
C PRO A 123 8.73 24.19 -15.30
N LEU A 124 8.97 23.11 -14.54
CA LEU A 124 9.78 23.20 -13.31
C LEU A 124 11.17 23.77 -13.64
N SER A 125 11.54 24.84 -12.93
CA SER A 125 12.87 25.41 -12.99
C SER A 125 13.89 24.48 -12.33
N ASN A 126 15.18 24.67 -12.65
CA ASN A 126 16.26 23.89 -12.05
C ASN A 126 16.29 24.03 -10.52
N ASP A 127 15.88 25.17 -9.97
CA ASP A 127 15.83 25.39 -8.51
C ASP A 127 14.61 24.72 -7.88
N GLU A 128 13.43 24.77 -8.51
CA GLU A 128 12.26 23.98 -8.06
C GLU A 128 12.51 22.47 -8.12
N TYR A 129 13.28 21.99 -9.10
CA TYR A 129 13.68 20.59 -9.17
C TYR A 129 14.68 20.21 -8.05
N LYS A 130 15.57 21.13 -7.63
CA LYS A 130 16.39 20.94 -6.42
C LYS A 130 15.52 20.94 -5.15
N THR A 131 14.54 21.84 -5.05
CA THR A 131 13.57 21.85 -3.95
C THR A 131 12.84 20.51 -3.88
N LEU A 132 12.30 20.01 -4.99
CA LEU A 132 11.62 18.72 -5.05
C LEU A 132 12.55 17.55 -4.63
N LYS A 133 13.83 17.57 -5.03
CA LYS A 133 14.84 16.59 -4.55
C LYS A 133 15.10 16.71 -3.04
N SER A 134 15.08 17.92 -2.48
CA SER A 134 15.23 18.13 -1.04
C SER A 134 14.01 17.62 -0.28
N LEU A 135 12.80 17.96 -0.71
CA LEU A 135 11.55 17.46 -0.14
C LEU A 135 11.46 15.93 -0.21
N TYR A 136 11.96 15.32 -1.28
CA TYR A 136 12.06 13.87 -1.42
C TYR A 136 13.01 13.23 -0.41
N LYS A 137 14.19 13.83 -0.20
CA LYS A 137 15.13 13.35 0.80
C LYS A 137 14.54 13.48 2.20
N THR A 138 14.04 14.66 2.56
CA THR A 138 13.46 14.91 3.89
C THR A 138 12.23 14.03 4.15
N SER A 139 11.37 13.78 3.15
CA SER A 139 10.27 12.81 3.30
C SER A 139 10.76 11.38 3.51
N THR A 140 11.87 10.96 2.89
CA THR A 140 12.48 9.65 3.16
C THR A 140 12.99 9.57 4.60
N ASP A 141 13.64 10.63 5.09
CA ASP A 141 14.16 10.69 6.45
C ASP A 141 13.01 10.62 7.48
N ILE A 142 11.95 11.43 7.34
CA ILE A 142 10.74 11.40 8.20
C ILE A 142 10.04 10.04 8.13
N GLN A 143 9.87 9.46 6.93
CA GLN A 143 9.25 8.15 6.73
C GLN A 143 9.97 7.06 7.52
N ASN A 144 11.31 7.04 7.51
CA ASN A 144 12.11 6.08 8.25
C ASN A 144 11.94 6.25 9.77
N GLU A 145 11.97 7.48 10.27
CA GLU A 145 11.83 7.77 11.70
C GLU A 145 10.39 7.47 12.22
N LEU A 146 9.34 7.78 11.46
CA LEU A 146 7.97 7.40 11.82
C LEU A 146 7.80 5.87 11.86
N ARG A 147 8.37 5.15 10.89
CA ARG A 147 8.43 3.67 10.90
C ARG A 147 9.21 3.12 12.09
N HIS A 148 10.28 3.81 12.52
CA HIS A 148 11.03 3.43 13.72
C HIS A 148 10.20 3.59 14.99
N VAL A 149 9.53 4.74 15.18
CA VAL A 149 8.61 4.97 16.30
C VAL A 149 7.44 3.97 16.27
N GLN A 150 6.90 3.65 15.09
CA GLN A 150 5.87 2.61 14.93
C GLN A 150 6.35 1.23 15.38
N LYS A 151 7.60 0.84 15.04
CA LYS A 151 8.20 -0.43 15.51
C LYS A 151 8.27 -0.45 17.05
N LEU A 152 8.75 0.64 17.66
CA LEU A 152 8.90 0.77 19.12
C LEU A 152 7.56 0.67 19.87
N VAL A 153 6.56 1.46 19.45
CA VAL A 153 5.21 1.45 20.06
C VAL A 153 4.60 0.04 20.04
N LEU A 154 4.75 -0.68 18.92
CA LEU A 154 4.24 -2.05 18.77
C LEU A 154 5.07 -3.10 19.52
N SER A 155 6.40 -2.96 19.61
CA SER A 155 7.26 -3.94 20.28
C SER A 155 7.21 -3.85 21.81
N GLU A 156 7.05 -2.64 22.34
CA GLU A 156 7.07 -2.36 23.79
C GLU A 156 5.66 -2.15 24.37
N ASN A 157 4.61 -2.23 23.52
CA ASN A 157 3.20 -2.03 23.89
C ASN A 157 2.99 -0.71 24.65
N LEU A 158 3.62 0.35 24.15
CA LEU A 158 3.60 1.68 24.73
C LEU A 158 2.26 2.36 24.45
N ARG A 159 1.77 3.16 25.40
CA ARG A 159 0.53 3.92 25.27
C ARG A 159 0.84 5.40 25.09
N TRP A 160 0.24 6.03 24.09
CA TRP A 160 0.42 7.47 23.81
C TRP A 160 -0.03 8.33 25.01
N MET A 161 -1.07 7.90 25.71
CA MET A 161 -1.57 8.53 26.94
C MET A 161 -0.56 8.50 28.10
N ASP A 162 0.30 7.46 28.20
CA ASP A 162 1.33 7.41 29.24
C ASP A 162 2.46 8.41 28.96
N VAL A 163 2.81 8.60 27.68
CA VAL A 163 3.78 9.59 27.22
C VAL A 163 3.26 11.01 27.47
N GLU A 164 2.00 11.27 27.10
CA GLU A 164 1.34 12.56 27.37
C GLU A 164 1.31 12.87 28.88
N LEU A 165 0.96 11.89 29.72
CA LEU A 165 0.93 12.07 31.17
C LEU A 165 2.32 12.35 31.76
N ALA A 166 3.37 11.61 31.35
CA ALA A 166 4.74 11.80 31.84
C ALA A 166 5.29 13.20 31.47
N LEU A 167 4.99 13.67 30.25
CA LEU A 167 5.37 15.00 29.80
C LEU A 167 4.60 16.10 30.56
N ALA A 168 3.32 15.87 30.88
CA ALA A 168 2.49 16.81 31.65
C ALA A 168 2.94 16.93 33.12
N THR A 169 3.43 15.85 33.75
CA THR A 169 3.87 15.85 35.16
C THR A 169 5.32 16.31 35.36
N ASN A 170 6.11 16.46 34.28
CA ASN A 170 7.58 16.61 34.34
C ASN A 170 8.31 15.47 35.08
N GLU A 171 7.65 14.31 35.26
CA GLU A 171 8.32 13.14 35.82
C GLU A 171 9.23 12.51 34.76
N LYS A 172 10.54 12.50 35.04
CA LYS A 172 11.50 11.75 34.23
C LYS A 172 11.33 10.26 34.48
N THR A 173 10.38 9.63 33.79
CA THR A 173 10.39 8.18 33.60
C THR A 173 11.65 7.79 32.81
N GLU A 174 12.28 6.69 33.21
CA GLU A 174 13.56 6.25 32.62
C GLU A 174 13.42 5.75 31.17
N ASP A 175 12.19 5.53 30.70
CA ASP A 175 11.85 5.12 29.33
C ASP A 175 11.24 6.30 28.56
N ASN A 176 12.07 7.02 27.79
CA ASN A 176 11.69 8.19 26.98
C ASN A 176 11.71 7.90 25.48
N THR A 177 11.69 6.62 25.10
CA THR A 177 12.04 6.10 23.77
C THR A 177 11.15 6.64 22.64
N ILE A 178 9.85 6.84 22.87
CA ILE A 178 8.96 7.55 21.92
C ILE A 178 9.35 9.02 21.76
N VAL A 179 9.59 9.72 22.86
CA VAL A 179 9.90 11.16 22.87
C VAL A 179 11.23 11.42 22.18
N ASP A 180 12.22 10.54 22.35
CA ASP A 180 13.53 10.67 21.72
C ASP A 180 13.52 10.26 20.25
N GLY A 181 12.68 9.29 19.84
CA GLY A 181 12.38 9.02 18.44
C GLY A 181 11.74 10.24 17.74
N LEU A 182 10.73 10.85 18.36
CA LEU A 182 10.07 12.05 17.81
C LEU A 182 11.00 13.28 17.78
N LYS A 183 11.86 13.48 18.78
CA LYS A 183 12.94 14.48 18.69
C LYS A 183 13.92 14.20 17.53
N THR A 184 14.10 12.93 17.13
CA THR A 184 14.99 12.55 16.02
C THR A 184 14.34 12.83 14.66
N VAL A 185 13.03 12.60 14.53
CA VAL A 185 12.20 13.13 13.42
C VAL A 185 12.47 14.64 13.27
N GLU A 186 12.20 15.41 14.32
CA GLU A 186 12.23 16.88 14.31
C GLU A 186 13.64 17.46 14.14
N LYS A 187 14.68 16.77 14.62
CA LYS A 187 16.06 17.21 14.43
C LYS A 187 16.52 17.09 12.97
N SER A 188 15.90 16.21 12.19
CA SER A 188 16.18 16.03 10.75
C SER A 188 15.65 17.19 9.88
N MET A 189 15.06 18.22 10.49
CA MET A 189 14.23 19.22 9.82
C MET A 189 14.73 20.67 10.02
N GLU A 190 15.92 20.85 10.59
CA GLU A 190 16.49 22.18 10.86
C GLU A 190 17.02 22.86 9.58
N GLY A 191 16.13 23.52 8.83
CA GLY A 191 16.55 24.40 7.74
C GLY A 191 15.50 24.81 6.71
N TYR A 192 14.35 25.39 7.10
CA TYR A 192 13.53 26.25 6.23
C TYR A 192 12.59 27.17 7.05
N ASP A 193 12.00 28.19 6.41
CA ASP A 193 11.17 29.26 7.03
C ASP A 193 10.00 29.64 6.08
N GLU A 194 8.85 30.11 6.59
CA GLU A 194 7.51 29.91 5.95
C GLU A 194 6.82 31.07 5.18
N SER A 195 5.88 30.72 4.27
CA SER A 195 4.69 31.49 3.76
C SER A 195 3.99 30.82 2.53
N ASP A 196 2.68 30.99 2.16
CA ASP A 196 1.42 31.38 2.86
C ASP A 196 0.16 31.17 1.93
N PHE A 197 -1.06 31.08 2.51
CA PHE A 197 -2.46 31.12 1.95
C PHE A 197 -2.98 30.27 0.73
N GLY A 198 -4.14 29.58 0.88
CA GLY A 198 -5.18 29.37 -0.19
C GLY A 198 -5.78 27.94 -0.45
N PRO A 199 -7.12 27.69 -0.53
CA PRO A 199 -7.71 26.31 -0.61
C PRO A 199 -8.61 25.91 -1.83
N SER A 200 -8.64 24.61 -2.22
CA SER A 200 -9.85 23.71 -2.45
C SER A 200 -9.72 22.47 -3.40
N PHE A 201 -10.09 21.24 -2.90
CA PHE A 201 -10.82 20.04 -3.46
C PHE A 201 -10.79 19.62 -4.98
N VAL A 202 -10.98 18.36 -5.48
CA VAL A 202 -11.49 17.01 -5.02
C VAL A 202 -10.87 15.81 -5.84
N THR A 203 -11.24 14.53 -5.57
CA THR A 203 -10.87 13.29 -6.34
C THR A 203 -12.10 12.39 -6.71
N VAL A 204 -11.98 11.46 -7.69
CA VAL A 204 -13.07 10.58 -8.24
C VAL A 204 -12.76 9.06 -8.15
N SER A 205 -13.79 8.20 -8.12
CA SER A 205 -13.75 6.75 -7.83
C SER A 205 -13.99 5.80 -9.04
N GLN A 206 -13.57 4.53 -8.92
CA GLN A 206 -13.63 3.48 -9.96
C GLN A 206 -14.93 2.63 -9.98
N GLN A 207 -15.25 2.01 -11.14
CA GLN A 207 -16.46 1.23 -11.41
C GLN A 207 -16.34 -0.30 -11.16
N ASN A 208 -17.49 -0.98 -11.06
CA ASN A 208 -17.61 -2.44 -10.91
C ASN A 208 -17.48 -3.21 -12.25
N GLN A 209 -16.84 -4.39 -12.23
CA GLN A 209 -16.81 -5.35 -13.36
C GLN A 209 -17.12 -6.79 -12.90
N ASP A 210 -17.68 -7.62 -13.80
CA ASP A 210 -18.09 -9.02 -13.61
C ASP A 210 -17.46 -9.95 -14.66
N PHE A 211 -17.25 -11.23 -14.32
CA PHE A 211 -16.59 -12.26 -15.14
C PHE A 211 -17.44 -12.80 -16.33
N SER A 212 -18.39 -12.02 -16.82
CA SER A 212 -19.35 -12.40 -17.86
C SER A 212 -18.70 -13.00 -19.13
N GLN A 213 -17.52 -12.50 -19.51
CA GLN A 213 -16.77 -12.91 -20.72
C GLN A 213 -16.13 -14.29 -20.68
N LEU A 214 -16.00 -14.93 -19.51
CA LEU A 214 -15.29 -16.21 -19.38
C LEU A 214 -15.90 -17.31 -20.25
N LYS A 215 -15.07 -18.17 -20.83
CA LYS A 215 -15.49 -19.27 -21.71
C LYS A 215 -15.67 -20.57 -20.91
N GLY A 216 -16.61 -21.42 -21.31
CA GLY A 216 -16.82 -22.75 -20.71
C GLY A 216 -18.21 -22.96 -20.14
N LYS A 217 -18.51 -24.22 -19.79
CA LYS A 217 -19.78 -24.64 -19.19
C LYS A 217 -19.81 -24.27 -17.70
N LYS A 218 -21.01 -24.20 -17.10
CA LYS A 218 -21.11 -24.16 -15.63
C LYS A 218 -20.64 -25.48 -15.04
N ILE A 219 -19.83 -25.40 -13.98
CA ILE A 219 -19.31 -26.56 -13.23
C ILE A 219 -20.12 -26.77 -11.94
N SER A 220 -20.06 -27.99 -11.38
CA SER A 220 -20.66 -28.34 -10.09
C SER A 220 -19.69 -28.16 -8.91
N LYS A 221 -20.20 -28.26 -7.67
CA LYS A 221 -19.38 -28.24 -6.44
C LYS A 221 -18.30 -29.34 -6.44
N GLU A 222 -18.62 -30.54 -6.90
CA GLU A 222 -17.64 -31.64 -6.97
C GLU A 222 -16.57 -31.39 -8.04
N GLN A 223 -16.95 -30.76 -9.16
CA GLN A 223 -15.97 -30.31 -10.16
C GLN A 223 -15.08 -29.18 -9.61
N ALA A 224 -15.61 -28.26 -8.80
CA ALA A 224 -14.80 -27.25 -8.12
C ALA A 224 -13.77 -27.87 -7.15
N LYS A 225 -14.14 -28.93 -6.42
CA LYS A 225 -13.19 -29.72 -5.61
C LYS A 225 -12.10 -30.36 -6.47
N GLN A 226 -12.46 -30.90 -7.65
CA GLN A 226 -11.48 -31.49 -8.58
C GLN A 226 -10.52 -30.42 -9.13
N VAL A 227 -11.01 -29.22 -9.46
CA VAL A 227 -10.17 -28.07 -9.83
C VAL A 227 -9.18 -27.74 -8.71
N ALA A 228 -9.65 -27.59 -7.47
CA ALA A 228 -8.78 -27.31 -6.32
C ALA A 228 -7.71 -28.40 -6.10
N ARG A 229 -8.10 -29.69 -6.15
CA ARG A 229 -7.15 -30.81 -6.02
C ARG A 229 -6.07 -30.79 -7.11
N SER A 230 -6.44 -30.51 -8.36
CA SER A 230 -5.51 -30.40 -9.48
C SER A 230 -4.59 -29.18 -9.38
N PHE A 231 -5.15 -28.02 -9.03
CA PHE A 231 -4.43 -26.75 -9.00
C PHE A 231 -3.41 -26.69 -7.85
N LEU A 232 -3.82 -27.10 -6.66
CA LEU A 232 -2.96 -27.15 -5.46
C LEU A 232 -2.11 -28.42 -5.38
N THR A 233 -2.30 -29.39 -6.28
CA THR A 233 -1.61 -30.70 -6.25
C THR A 233 -1.82 -31.44 -4.91
N LEU A 234 -3.07 -31.45 -4.44
CA LEU A 234 -3.47 -32.04 -3.15
C LEU A 234 -3.29 -33.56 -3.13
N LYS A 235 -2.89 -34.10 -1.99
CA LYS A 235 -2.59 -35.54 -1.75
C LYS A 235 -3.84 -36.41 -1.69
N GLY A 236 -4.99 -35.84 -1.32
CA GLY A 236 -6.28 -36.55 -1.26
C GLY A 236 -6.89 -36.67 0.13
N ASN A 237 -6.09 -36.56 1.19
CA ASN A 237 -6.52 -36.64 2.60
C ASN A 237 -7.19 -35.34 3.12
N GLU A 238 -7.10 -34.24 2.38
CA GLU A 238 -7.59 -32.92 2.80
C GLU A 238 -9.12 -32.85 2.76
N LYS A 239 -9.69 -32.23 3.80
CA LYS A 239 -11.13 -32.00 3.90
C LYS A 239 -11.49 -30.72 3.16
N ILE A 240 -12.27 -30.85 2.08
CA ILE A 240 -12.70 -29.73 1.24
C ILE A 240 -14.19 -29.42 1.47
N THR A 241 -14.46 -28.29 2.12
CA THR A 241 -15.80 -27.69 2.21
C THR A 241 -16.00 -26.76 1.01
N VAL A 242 -17.21 -26.74 0.43
CA VAL A 242 -17.57 -25.86 -0.69
C VAL A 242 -18.87 -25.12 -0.40
N THR A 243 -18.80 -23.79 -0.38
CA THR A 243 -19.96 -22.89 -0.32
C THR A 243 -20.19 -22.23 -1.69
N GLU A 244 -21.36 -21.64 -1.87
CA GLU A 244 -21.66 -20.81 -3.05
C GLU A 244 -21.64 -19.35 -2.67
N SER A 245 -21.15 -18.52 -3.59
CA SER A 245 -21.30 -17.06 -3.52
C SER A 245 -22.77 -16.69 -3.33
N GLY A 246 -23.05 -15.89 -2.29
CA GLY A 246 -24.41 -15.41 -1.99
C GLY A 246 -24.96 -14.46 -3.07
N LYS A 247 -26.25 -14.13 -2.99
CA LYS A 247 -26.93 -13.27 -3.98
C LYS A 247 -26.34 -11.85 -4.10
N GLU A 248 -25.63 -11.39 -3.09
CA GLU A 248 -24.97 -10.08 -3.03
C GLU A 248 -23.51 -10.11 -3.52
N SER A 249 -22.98 -11.28 -3.88
CA SER A 249 -21.65 -11.40 -4.48
C SER A 249 -21.60 -10.69 -5.82
N LYS A 250 -20.53 -9.91 -6.05
CA LYS A 250 -20.24 -9.26 -7.34
C LYS A 250 -19.90 -10.26 -8.47
N TYR A 251 -19.80 -11.57 -8.17
CA TYR A 251 -19.49 -12.63 -9.13
C TYR A 251 -20.01 -14.02 -8.73
N ASP A 252 -20.36 -14.85 -9.72
CA ASP A 252 -20.87 -16.23 -9.54
C ASP A 252 -19.72 -17.24 -9.37
N ALA A 253 -19.38 -17.56 -8.11
CA ALA A 253 -18.26 -18.42 -7.73
C ALA A 253 -18.61 -19.49 -6.69
N TYR A 254 -17.76 -20.51 -6.59
CA TYR A 254 -17.67 -21.41 -5.45
C TYR A 254 -16.50 -20.97 -4.58
N SER A 255 -16.74 -20.87 -3.27
CA SER A 255 -15.70 -20.63 -2.28
C SER A 255 -15.38 -21.94 -1.57
N LEU A 256 -14.10 -22.27 -1.48
CA LEU A 256 -13.60 -23.53 -0.96
C LEU A 256 -12.74 -23.27 0.28
N THR A 257 -12.97 -24.06 1.32
CA THR A 257 -12.09 -24.15 2.49
C THR A 257 -11.52 -25.56 2.53
N ILE A 258 -10.20 -25.64 2.37
CA ILE A 258 -9.44 -26.89 2.33
C ILE A 258 -8.64 -26.95 3.62
N LYS A 259 -8.84 -27.99 4.43
CA LYS A 259 -8.09 -28.19 5.67
C LYS A 259 -7.16 -29.39 5.53
N ASP A 260 -5.87 -29.16 5.71
CA ASP A 260 -4.85 -30.20 5.79
C ASP A 260 -4.90 -30.84 7.19
N PRO A 261 -5.18 -32.16 7.31
CA PRO A 261 -5.22 -32.83 8.60
C PRO A 261 -3.85 -32.94 9.29
N ASP A 262 -2.75 -32.88 8.53
CA ASP A 262 -1.40 -33.12 9.03
C ASP A 262 -0.80 -31.82 9.63
N THR A 263 -1.05 -30.67 9.00
CA THR A 263 -0.42 -29.38 9.35
C THR A 263 -1.35 -28.40 10.08
N LYS A 264 -2.67 -28.66 10.10
CA LYS A 264 -3.73 -27.70 10.49
C LYS A 264 -3.82 -26.44 9.62
N ASN A 265 -3.06 -26.36 8.52
CA ASN A 265 -3.15 -25.24 7.60
C ASN A 265 -4.52 -25.23 6.90
N GLU A 266 -5.09 -24.04 6.76
CA GLU A 266 -6.29 -23.81 5.97
C GLU A 266 -5.92 -23.10 4.67
N ILE A 267 -6.47 -23.58 3.56
CA ILE A 267 -6.36 -22.92 2.26
C ILE A 267 -7.75 -22.49 1.83
N TYR A 268 -7.91 -21.18 1.62
CA TYR A 268 -9.10 -20.57 1.05
C TYR A 268 -8.88 -20.41 -0.46
N MET A 269 -9.89 -20.77 -1.26
CA MET A 269 -9.80 -20.74 -2.72
C MET A 269 -11.16 -20.42 -3.35
N ASP A 270 -11.20 -19.45 -4.26
CA ASP A 270 -12.38 -19.14 -5.06
C ASP A 270 -12.24 -19.68 -6.48
N VAL A 271 -13.30 -20.28 -7.01
CA VAL A 271 -13.36 -20.86 -8.37
C VAL A 271 -14.62 -20.37 -9.08
N THR A 272 -14.49 -19.88 -10.32
CA THR A 272 -15.64 -19.40 -11.11
C THR A 272 -16.62 -20.54 -11.38
N LYS A 273 -17.94 -20.31 -11.21
CA LYS A 273 -18.92 -21.35 -11.60
C LYS A 273 -18.91 -21.59 -13.11
N LYS A 274 -18.59 -20.58 -13.92
CA LYS A 274 -18.43 -20.68 -15.38
C LYS A 274 -16.98 -21.03 -15.74
N GLY A 275 -16.75 -22.18 -16.35
CA GLY A 275 -15.43 -22.64 -16.80
C GLY A 275 -14.55 -23.29 -15.72
N GLY A 276 -14.76 -22.99 -14.44
CA GLY A 276 -13.98 -23.59 -13.34
C GLY A 276 -12.58 -23.00 -13.19
N TYR A 277 -12.42 -21.70 -13.41
CA TYR A 277 -11.13 -21.00 -13.28
C TYR A 277 -10.84 -20.64 -11.82
N PRO A 278 -9.64 -20.95 -11.30
CA PRO A 278 -9.13 -20.41 -10.04
C PRO A 278 -9.07 -18.88 -10.09
N ILE A 279 -9.84 -18.21 -9.23
CA ILE A 279 -9.83 -16.74 -9.13
C ILE A 279 -8.70 -16.30 -8.19
N TRP A 280 -8.69 -16.86 -6.99
CA TRP A 280 -7.79 -16.48 -5.92
C TRP A 280 -7.57 -17.62 -4.93
N ILE A 281 -6.42 -17.62 -4.26
CA ILE A 281 -6.03 -18.53 -3.20
C ILE A 281 -5.27 -17.79 -2.10
N LEU A 282 -5.50 -18.18 -0.85
CA LEU A 282 -4.64 -17.85 0.30
C LEU A 282 -4.49 -19.06 1.22
N SER A 283 -3.26 -19.38 1.58
CA SER A 283 -2.92 -20.31 2.66
C SER A 283 -2.73 -19.55 3.97
N THR A 284 -3.14 -20.14 5.09
CA THR A 284 -2.79 -19.66 6.44
C THR A 284 -1.39 -20.13 6.89
N GLU A 285 -0.60 -20.69 5.97
CA GLU A 285 0.78 -21.13 6.22
C GLU A 285 1.69 -19.93 6.54
N ASP A 286 2.04 -19.82 7.81
CA ASP A 286 3.01 -18.85 8.32
C ASP A 286 4.45 -19.31 8.01
N SER A 287 5.22 -18.44 7.36
CA SER A 287 6.61 -18.72 6.95
C SER A 287 7.57 -18.12 7.96
N LYS A 288 8.25 -18.98 8.73
CA LYS A 288 9.04 -18.58 9.90
C LYS A 288 10.52 -18.38 9.57
N LYS A 289 10.97 -18.88 8.42
CA LYS A 289 12.38 -18.80 7.98
C LYS A 289 12.49 -18.57 6.48
N THR A 290 13.55 -17.88 6.07
CA THR A 290 13.97 -17.79 4.67
C THR A 290 15.04 -18.85 4.41
N ASN A 291 14.67 -19.90 3.66
CA ASN A 291 15.56 -21.00 3.24
C ASN A 291 15.88 -20.95 1.74
N ILE A 292 15.03 -20.30 0.92
CA ILE A 292 15.25 -20.09 -0.52
C ILE A 292 15.30 -18.60 -0.85
N SER A 293 16.08 -18.22 -1.86
CA SER A 293 16.15 -16.83 -2.32
C SER A 293 14.90 -16.39 -3.11
N LEU A 294 14.67 -15.08 -3.21
CA LEU A 294 13.59 -14.52 -4.02
C LEU A 294 13.64 -15.00 -5.49
N ASN A 295 14.85 -15.19 -6.05
CA ASN A 295 15.05 -15.75 -7.39
C ASN A 295 14.61 -17.24 -7.47
N GLN A 296 14.95 -18.06 -6.47
CA GLN A 296 14.48 -19.44 -6.40
C GLN A 296 12.96 -19.53 -6.22
N ALA A 297 12.35 -18.59 -5.49
CA ALA A 297 10.91 -18.47 -5.36
C ALA A 297 10.25 -18.06 -6.70
N MET A 298 10.83 -17.09 -7.42
CA MET A 298 10.42 -16.69 -8.77
C MET A 298 10.46 -17.86 -9.76
N GLU A 299 11.50 -18.69 -9.73
CA GLU A 299 11.55 -19.91 -10.55
C GLU A 299 10.41 -20.88 -10.22
N LYS A 300 10.02 -21.00 -8.95
CA LYS A 300 8.93 -21.87 -8.52
C LYS A 300 7.57 -21.34 -8.96
N SER A 301 7.29 -20.04 -8.83
CA SER A 301 6.06 -19.43 -9.37
C SER A 301 6.01 -19.55 -10.89
N ASN A 302 7.11 -19.32 -11.62
CA ASN A 302 7.19 -19.54 -13.07
C ASN A 302 6.83 -20.99 -13.47
N LYS A 303 7.36 -21.98 -12.75
CA LYS A 303 7.07 -23.41 -12.98
C LYS A 303 5.59 -23.73 -12.64
N PHE A 304 5.04 -23.13 -11.59
CA PHE A 304 3.65 -23.28 -11.20
C PHE A 304 2.68 -22.73 -12.26
N LEU A 305 2.85 -21.48 -12.70
CA LEU A 305 2.00 -20.83 -13.70
C LEU A 305 1.95 -21.64 -15.00
N LYS A 306 3.10 -22.07 -15.50
CA LYS A 306 3.21 -22.93 -16.70
C LYS A 306 2.48 -24.27 -16.51
N LYS A 307 2.62 -24.93 -15.35
CA LYS A 307 1.87 -26.17 -15.02
C LYS A 307 0.36 -25.92 -15.02
N GLN A 308 -0.08 -24.77 -14.53
CA GLN A 308 -1.49 -24.37 -14.47
C GLN A 308 -2.02 -23.69 -15.74
N ARG A 309 -1.28 -23.81 -16.86
CA ARG A 309 -1.64 -23.31 -18.21
C ARG A 309 -1.67 -21.78 -18.37
N PHE A 310 -1.13 -21.04 -17.42
CA PHE A 310 -0.79 -19.63 -17.60
C PHE A 310 0.58 -19.54 -18.30
N VAL A 311 0.56 -19.63 -19.63
CA VAL A 311 1.78 -19.82 -20.45
C VAL A 311 2.35 -18.54 -21.05
N SER A 312 1.53 -17.53 -21.31
CA SER A 312 1.89 -16.22 -21.87
C SER A 312 2.26 -15.20 -20.79
N LEU A 313 2.67 -15.62 -19.58
CA LEU A 313 2.96 -14.71 -18.48
C LEU A 313 4.45 -14.41 -18.33
N VAL A 314 4.75 -13.13 -18.15
CA VAL A 314 6.08 -12.56 -17.84
C VAL A 314 6.03 -11.85 -16.48
N MET A 315 7.15 -11.85 -15.75
CA MET A 315 7.20 -11.20 -14.43
C MET A 315 7.41 -9.70 -14.60
N ALA A 316 6.44 -8.90 -14.15
CA ALA A 316 6.56 -7.45 -14.09
C ALA A 316 7.25 -6.99 -12.80
N GLU A 317 6.94 -7.60 -11.66
CA GLU A 317 7.42 -7.15 -10.34
C GLU A 317 7.75 -8.33 -9.42
N SER A 318 8.74 -8.11 -8.55
CA SER A 318 9.09 -9.02 -7.45
C SER A 318 9.49 -8.21 -6.23
N THR A 319 8.92 -8.53 -5.07
CA THR A 319 9.26 -7.91 -3.78
C THR A 319 9.31 -9.00 -2.71
N GLN A 320 10.28 -8.94 -1.80
CA GLN A 320 10.26 -9.76 -0.59
C GLN A 320 9.55 -9.00 0.54
N TYR A 321 8.65 -9.68 1.24
CA TYR A 321 8.02 -9.21 2.47
C TYR A 321 8.16 -10.31 3.52
N ASP A 322 8.88 -10.04 4.60
CA ASP A 322 9.33 -11.04 5.58
C ASP A 322 9.95 -12.29 4.89
N ASN A 323 9.44 -13.48 5.23
CA ASN A 323 9.79 -14.76 4.61
C ASN A 323 8.88 -15.13 3.43
N THR A 324 8.31 -14.15 2.71
CA THR A 324 7.42 -14.36 1.55
C THR A 324 7.90 -13.58 0.33
N GLY A 325 8.06 -14.25 -0.81
CA GLY A 325 8.23 -13.61 -2.12
C GLY A 325 6.87 -13.27 -2.72
N VAL A 326 6.66 -11.99 -3.04
CA VAL A 326 5.47 -11.47 -3.72
C VAL A 326 5.84 -11.15 -5.17
N PHE A 327 5.04 -11.63 -6.12
CA PHE A 327 5.31 -11.49 -7.55
C PHE A 327 4.07 -11.00 -8.30
N THR A 328 4.25 -10.03 -9.19
CA THR A 328 3.23 -9.62 -10.18
C THR A 328 3.68 -10.11 -11.56
N TYR A 329 2.83 -10.89 -12.20
CA TYR A 329 2.94 -11.31 -13.59
C TYR A 329 1.94 -10.57 -14.45
N VAL A 330 2.26 -10.36 -15.72
CA VAL A 330 1.39 -9.75 -16.74
C VAL A 330 1.43 -10.62 -17.99
N GLU A 331 0.40 -10.54 -18.84
CA GLU A 331 0.45 -11.22 -20.14
C GLU A 331 1.46 -10.58 -21.09
N GLU A 332 2.16 -11.39 -21.87
CA GLU A 332 2.88 -11.00 -23.07
C GLU A 332 2.12 -11.50 -24.31
N GLN A 333 1.72 -10.57 -25.18
CA GLN A 333 1.18 -10.89 -26.51
C GLN A 333 2.04 -10.23 -27.58
N ASP A 334 2.59 -11.02 -28.50
CA ASP A 334 3.41 -10.54 -29.63
C ASP A 334 4.60 -9.65 -29.21
N GLY A 335 5.21 -9.91 -28.04
CA GLY A 335 6.29 -9.10 -27.46
C GLY A 335 5.84 -7.84 -26.70
N VAL A 336 4.53 -7.66 -26.50
CA VAL A 336 3.92 -6.50 -25.80
C VAL A 336 3.38 -6.95 -24.45
N TRP A 337 3.75 -6.25 -23.37
CA TRP A 337 3.35 -6.56 -22.00
C TRP A 337 2.00 -5.91 -21.66
N ILE A 338 1.01 -6.69 -21.26
CA ILE A 338 -0.38 -6.26 -21.04
C ILE A 338 -0.63 -6.20 -19.53
N TYR A 339 -0.37 -5.04 -18.93
CA TYR A 339 -0.49 -4.82 -17.48
C TYR A 339 -1.91 -5.01 -16.90
N PRO A 340 -3.02 -4.73 -17.62
CA PRO A 340 -4.35 -5.07 -17.15
C PRO A 340 -4.54 -6.57 -16.89
N ASP A 341 -3.87 -7.43 -17.67
CA ASP A 341 -4.00 -8.89 -17.61
C ASP A 341 -3.03 -9.49 -16.58
N ALA A 342 -3.16 -9.02 -15.32
CA ALA A 342 -2.24 -9.37 -14.25
C ALA A 342 -2.60 -10.67 -13.51
N VAL A 343 -1.57 -11.39 -13.07
CA VAL A 343 -1.65 -12.51 -12.12
C VAL A 343 -0.66 -12.27 -10.98
N LYS A 344 -1.15 -12.23 -9.74
CA LYS A 344 -0.33 -11.98 -8.55
C LYS A 344 -0.09 -13.29 -7.79
N MET A 345 1.09 -13.45 -7.21
CA MET A 345 1.47 -14.65 -6.45
C MET A 345 2.19 -14.30 -5.15
N LYS A 346 2.01 -15.14 -4.13
CA LYS A 346 2.84 -15.18 -2.92
C LYS A 346 3.45 -16.57 -2.79
N VAL A 347 4.76 -16.63 -2.52
CA VAL A 347 5.54 -17.86 -2.40
C VAL A 347 6.27 -17.84 -1.06
N SER A 348 6.10 -18.88 -0.25
CA SER A 348 6.88 -19.03 0.99
C SER A 348 8.37 -19.15 0.67
N LEU A 349 9.22 -18.35 1.31
CA LEU A 349 10.66 -18.49 1.22
C LEU A 349 11.20 -19.60 2.14
N GLU A 350 10.36 -20.25 2.95
CA GLU A 350 10.77 -21.38 3.79
C GLU A 350 10.87 -22.68 2.99
N ASN A 351 9.96 -22.91 2.05
CA ASN A 351 9.87 -24.16 1.30
C ASN A 351 9.53 -23.97 -0.19
N GLY A 352 9.08 -22.79 -0.61
CA GLY A 352 8.64 -22.50 -1.97
C GLY A 352 7.21 -22.91 -2.30
N ASN A 353 6.36 -23.13 -1.30
CA ASN A 353 4.92 -23.34 -1.46
C ASN A 353 4.25 -22.07 -1.99
N ILE A 354 3.20 -22.23 -2.80
CA ILE A 354 2.36 -21.11 -3.23
C ILE A 354 1.36 -20.81 -2.12
N VAL A 355 1.68 -19.83 -1.29
CA VAL A 355 0.85 -19.39 -0.15
C VAL A 355 -0.21 -18.37 -0.55
N GLY A 356 -0.13 -17.80 -1.77
CA GLY A 356 -1.18 -16.96 -2.32
C GLY A 356 -1.15 -16.86 -3.85
N PHE A 357 -2.32 -16.64 -4.44
CA PHE A 357 -2.50 -16.49 -5.89
C PHE A 357 -3.71 -15.59 -6.17
N SER A 358 -3.64 -14.73 -7.18
CA SER A 358 -4.78 -14.00 -7.75
C SER A 358 -4.64 -13.98 -9.26
N ALA A 359 -5.61 -14.53 -9.99
CA ALA A 359 -5.80 -14.29 -11.42
C ALA A 359 -7.07 -13.48 -11.69
N LYS A 360 -7.60 -12.77 -10.68
CA LYS A 360 -8.83 -11.97 -10.81
C LYS A 360 -8.74 -10.97 -11.95
N GLU A 361 -7.66 -10.18 -11.99
CA GLU A 361 -7.41 -9.17 -13.01
C GLU A 361 -7.36 -9.81 -14.40
N PHE A 362 -6.45 -10.79 -14.62
CA PHE A 362 -6.40 -11.60 -15.85
C PHE A 362 -7.77 -12.15 -16.27
N LEU A 363 -8.55 -12.76 -15.38
CA LEU A 363 -9.88 -13.31 -15.70
C LEU A 363 -10.94 -12.23 -16.02
N LEU A 364 -10.77 -10.99 -15.54
CA LEU A 364 -11.66 -9.85 -15.79
C LEU A 364 -11.29 -9.03 -17.04
N THR A 365 -10.06 -9.11 -17.56
CA THR A 365 -9.62 -8.29 -18.70
C THR A 365 -9.13 -9.09 -19.90
N HIS A 366 -8.71 -10.35 -19.71
CA HIS A 366 -8.00 -11.12 -20.73
C HIS A 366 -8.85 -11.44 -21.96
N ARG A 367 -8.31 -11.01 -23.09
CA ARG A 367 -8.84 -11.20 -24.44
C ARG A 367 -7.71 -11.03 -25.44
N LEU A 368 -7.78 -11.74 -26.56
CA LEU A 368 -6.88 -11.53 -27.68
C LEU A 368 -7.04 -10.09 -28.20
N ARG A 369 -5.99 -9.28 -28.12
CA ARG A 369 -6.02 -7.87 -28.51
C ARG A 369 -5.52 -7.68 -29.93
N LYS A 370 -6.19 -6.80 -30.68
CA LYS A 370 -5.66 -6.26 -31.93
C LYS A 370 -4.75 -5.08 -31.59
N ILE A 371 -3.51 -5.37 -31.23
CA ILE A 371 -2.53 -4.36 -30.82
C ILE A 371 -2.21 -3.44 -32.02
N PRO A 372 -2.34 -2.11 -31.91
CA PRO A 372 -1.96 -1.19 -32.97
C PRO A 372 -0.43 -1.14 -33.13
N LYS A 373 0.05 -0.64 -34.26
CA LYS A 373 1.46 -0.26 -34.39
C LYS A 373 1.68 1.10 -33.71
N PRO A 374 2.83 1.34 -33.04
CA PRO A 374 3.24 2.68 -32.63
C PRO A 374 3.17 3.68 -33.79
N GLU A 375 2.70 4.90 -33.51
CA GLU A 375 2.78 6.03 -34.46
C GLU A 375 4.09 6.81 -34.27
N LEU A 376 4.70 6.72 -33.09
CA LEU A 376 6.05 7.22 -32.79
C LEU A 376 7.08 6.09 -32.83
N THR A 377 8.33 6.45 -33.13
CA THR A 377 9.47 5.57 -32.90
C THR A 377 9.90 5.58 -31.43
N LYS A 378 10.57 4.52 -30.98
CA LYS A 378 11.25 4.46 -29.68
C LYS A 378 12.17 5.67 -29.44
N GLN A 379 12.91 6.12 -30.46
CA GLN A 379 13.84 7.25 -30.31
C GLN A 379 13.11 8.59 -30.09
N GLU A 380 11.91 8.75 -30.64
CA GLU A 380 11.06 9.92 -30.38
C GLU A 380 10.44 9.84 -28.99
N ALA A 381 10.04 8.65 -28.53
CA ALA A 381 9.56 8.42 -27.16
C ALA A 381 10.67 8.68 -26.11
N VAL A 382 11.91 8.25 -26.36
CA VAL A 382 13.06 8.53 -25.47
C VAL A 382 13.29 10.04 -25.29
N LYS A 383 13.10 10.85 -26.35
CA LYS A 383 13.21 12.32 -26.28
C LYS A 383 12.08 12.99 -25.48
N LYS A 384 11.08 12.23 -25.01
CA LYS A 384 10.01 12.71 -24.13
C LYS A 384 10.28 12.44 -22.65
N ILE A 385 11.28 11.60 -22.34
CA ILE A 385 11.66 11.19 -20.99
C ILE A 385 12.60 12.23 -20.37
N ASN A 386 12.53 12.36 -19.05
CA ASN A 386 13.33 13.26 -18.24
C ASN A 386 14.82 12.92 -18.43
N GLU A 387 15.63 13.91 -18.84
CA GLU A 387 17.05 13.75 -19.17
C GLU A 387 17.89 13.22 -17.99
N ASN A 388 17.38 13.31 -16.75
CA ASN A 388 17.99 12.72 -15.56
C ASN A 388 17.83 11.19 -15.47
N VAL A 389 16.93 10.58 -16.27
CA VAL A 389 16.67 9.13 -16.26
C VAL A 389 17.72 8.41 -17.09
N LYS A 390 18.53 7.60 -16.42
CA LYS A 390 19.41 6.64 -17.08
C LYS A 390 18.63 5.39 -17.46
N ILE A 391 18.12 5.34 -18.70
CA ILE A 391 17.39 4.20 -19.26
C ILE A 391 18.30 2.96 -19.31
N MET A 392 17.75 1.81 -18.90
CA MET A 392 18.42 0.51 -18.81
C MET A 392 17.73 -0.55 -19.68
N GLU A 393 16.41 -0.61 -19.64
CA GLU A 393 15.60 -1.49 -20.50
C GLU A 393 14.42 -0.74 -21.12
N ASP A 394 13.88 -1.32 -22.19
CA ASP A 394 12.67 -0.84 -22.84
C ASP A 394 11.89 -1.98 -23.47
N ARG A 395 10.58 -1.81 -23.58
CA ARG A 395 9.64 -2.73 -24.25
C ARG A 395 8.38 -1.99 -24.68
N LEU A 396 7.51 -2.65 -25.43
CA LEU A 396 6.14 -2.17 -25.65
C LEU A 396 5.23 -2.73 -24.55
N ALA A 397 4.31 -1.92 -24.07
CA ALA A 397 3.34 -2.30 -23.05
C ALA A 397 1.96 -1.71 -23.33
N ILE A 398 0.90 -2.38 -22.88
CA ILE A 398 -0.45 -1.82 -22.75
C ILE A 398 -0.72 -1.61 -21.27
N ILE A 399 -1.12 -0.39 -20.92
CA ILE A 399 -1.61 -0.03 -19.59
C ILE A 399 -3.00 0.60 -19.71
N ASN A 400 -3.72 0.70 -18.59
CA ASN A 400 -4.86 1.60 -18.50
C ASN A 400 -4.36 3.01 -18.15
N ASN A 401 -4.82 4.04 -18.86
CA ASN A 401 -4.60 5.44 -18.50
C ASN A 401 -5.52 5.85 -17.31
N ASP A 402 -5.43 7.12 -16.88
CA ASP A 402 -6.25 7.66 -15.78
C ASP A 402 -7.77 7.59 -16.04
N LEU A 403 -8.20 7.52 -17.30
CA LEU A 403 -9.60 7.34 -17.71
C LEU A 403 -10.02 5.86 -17.78
N ASN A 404 -9.12 4.96 -17.38
CA ASN A 404 -9.25 3.50 -17.45
C ASN A 404 -9.43 2.95 -18.88
N GLU A 405 -8.83 3.62 -19.86
CA GLU A 405 -8.75 3.20 -21.27
C GLU A 405 -7.40 2.53 -21.56
N GLU A 406 -7.41 1.42 -22.32
CA GLU A 406 -6.18 0.73 -22.71
C GLU A 406 -5.39 1.53 -23.77
N VAL A 407 -4.16 1.94 -23.42
CA VAL A 407 -3.25 2.69 -24.28
C VAL A 407 -1.95 1.92 -24.52
N LEU A 408 -1.50 1.88 -25.78
CA LEU A 408 -0.18 1.33 -26.13
C LEU A 408 0.91 2.35 -25.77
N CYS A 409 1.91 1.89 -25.03
CA CYS A 409 3.04 2.68 -24.55
C CYS A 409 4.37 2.00 -24.90
N TYR A 410 5.42 2.79 -24.98
CA TYR A 410 6.77 2.34 -24.69
C TYR A 410 6.96 2.37 -23.17
N GLU A 411 7.25 1.21 -22.58
CA GLU A 411 7.74 1.11 -21.20
C GLU A 411 9.26 1.27 -21.22
N PHE A 412 9.77 2.11 -20.32
CA PHE A 412 11.19 2.29 -20.07
C PHE A 412 11.48 2.01 -18.59
N LEU A 413 12.46 1.14 -18.34
CA LEU A 413 13.03 0.94 -17.02
C LEU A 413 14.32 1.75 -16.95
N GLY A 414 14.46 2.61 -15.95
CA GLY A 414 15.65 3.45 -15.78
C GLY A 414 15.92 3.81 -14.33
N THR A 415 17.01 4.54 -14.09
CA THR A 415 17.43 4.97 -12.75
C THR A 415 17.61 6.48 -12.67
N ILE A 416 17.27 7.07 -11.52
CA ILE A 416 17.69 8.42 -11.13
C ILE A 416 18.34 8.29 -9.76
N ASN A 417 19.64 8.59 -9.66
CA ASN A 417 20.46 8.26 -8.49
C ASN A 417 20.34 6.75 -8.17
N ASP A 418 19.96 6.39 -6.94
CA ASP A 418 19.82 5.01 -6.46
C ASP A 418 18.40 4.42 -6.64
N ASP A 419 17.44 5.23 -7.12
CA ASP A 419 16.05 4.81 -7.31
C ASP A 419 15.80 4.31 -8.74
N THR A 420 15.07 3.20 -8.84
CA THR A 420 14.63 2.62 -10.13
C THR A 420 13.21 3.04 -10.45
N TYR A 421 12.95 3.40 -11.71
CA TYR A 421 11.68 3.90 -12.21
C TYR A 421 11.22 3.12 -13.44
N ARG A 422 9.91 2.86 -13.51
CA ARG A 422 9.20 2.39 -14.71
C ARG A 422 8.36 3.54 -15.27
N ILE A 423 8.64 3.95 -16.50
CA ILE A 423 8.03 5.10 -17.18
C ILE A 423 7.29 4.60 -18.42
N PHE A 424 6.04 4.98 -18.59
CA PHE A 424 5.20 4.61 -19.73
C PHE A 424 4.91 5.84 -20.60
N VAL A 425 5.48 5.85 -21.80
CA VAL A 425 5.29 6.92 -22.80
C VAL A 425 4.33 6.41 -23.88
N ASN A 426 3.20 7.09 -24.09
CA ASN A 426 2.20 6.75 -25.10
C ASN A 426 2.84 6.62 -26.49
N ALA A 427 2.71 5.44 -27.11
CA ALA A 427 3.34 5.09 -28.38
C ALA A 427 2.71 5.79 -29.60
N LYS A 428 1.66 6.59 -29.39
CA LYS A 428 1.01 7.45 -30.38
C LYS A 428 1.29 8.93 -30.15
N THR A 429 1.12 9.44 -28.92
CA THR A 429 1.18 10.89 -28.64
C THR A 429 2.52 11.35 -28.07
N GLY A 430 3.29 10.44 -27.45
CA GLY A 430 4.51 10.78 -26.73
C GLY A 430 4.28 11.47 -25.38
N ARG A 431 3.04 11.47 -24.89
CA ARG A 431 2.69 11.85 -23.52
C ARG A 431 3.17 10.76 -22.54
N GLU A 432 3.59 11.13 -21.34
CA GLU A 432 3.74 10.15 -20.25
C GLU A 432 2.36 9.82 -19.66
N GLU A 433 2.00 8.55 -19.73
CA GLU A 433 0.73 8.03 -19.19
C GLU A 433 0.90 7.60 -17.73
N LYS A 434 2.09 7.12 -17.34
CA LYS A 434 2.37 6.69 -15.96
C LYS A 434 3.87 6.66 -15.65
N VAL A 435 4.22 7.01 -14.41
CA VAL A 435 5.57 6.87 -13.84
C VAL A 435 5.47 6.25 -12.45
N ASP A 436 6.12 5.11 -12.26
CA ASP A 436 6.17 4.36 -11.00
C ASP A 436 7.62 4.21 -10.52
N LYS A 437 7.94 4.70 -9.33
CA LYS A 437 9.13 4.28 -8.57
C LYS A 437 8.96 2.81 -8.18
N LEU A 438 9.93 1.98 -8.52
CA LEU A 438 9.98 0.59 -8.08
C LEU A 438 10.65 0.52 -6.71
N LYS A 439 10.08 -0.27 -5.79
CA LYS A 439 10.65 -0.46 -4.46
C LYS A 439 11.98 -1.22 -4.56
N ASN A 440 13.06 -0.58 -4.14
CA ASN A 440 14.28 -1.28 -3.73
C ASN A 440 13.97 -2.19 -2.52
N PRO A 441 14.76 -3.25 -2.27
CA PRO A 441 14.59 -4.07 -1.06
C PRO A 441 14.68 -3.21 0.19
N GLU A 442 13.74 -3.35 1.13
CA GLU A 442 13.77 -2.57 2.37
C GLU A 442 15.05 -2.85 3.17
N ALA A 443 15.61 -1.82 3.79
CA ALA A 443 16.80 -1.95 4.61
C ALA A 443 16.49 -2.80 5.85
N LEU A 444 17.23 -3.90 6.02
CA LEU A 444 17.11 -4.77 7.18
C LEU A 444 17.74 -4.11 8.41
N TYR A 445 16.93 -3.38 9.17
CA TYR A 445 17.29 -2.81 10.48
C TYR A 445 17.32 -3.89 11.58
N ASP A 446 18.22 -4.87 11.44
CA ASP A 446 18.60 -5.83 12.49
C ASP A 446 20.05 -6.31 12.30
N ARG A 447 21.03 -5.46 12.65
CA ARG A 447 22.42 -5.84 12.99
C ARG A 447 23.06 -4.87 13.99
N SER A 448 22.72 -5.06 15.26
CA SER A 448 23.55 -4.66 16.41
C SER A 448 23.29 -5.61 17.56
#